data_AF-A0A7U9X3M6-F1
#
_entry.id   AF-A0A7U9X3M6-F1
#
_cell.length_a   1.000
_cell.length_b   1.000
_cell.length_c   1.000
_cell.angle_alpha   90.00
_cell.angle_beta   90.00
_cell.angle_gamma   90.00
#
_symmetry.space_group_name_H-M   'P 1'
#
loop_
_entity.id
_entity.type
_entity.pdbx_description
1 polymer ?
#
loop_
_entity_poly.entity_id
_entity_poly.type
_entity_poly.pdbx_seq_one_letter_code
_entity_poly.pdbx_strand_id
1 'polypeptide(L)'
;MDIEQRTAALTTVYIHSYNLALKEVKNPNLAAQIATAVIMVIDLNAPKQSVNPLELLFAQMATAAQQQREESEENNHDRTEDAEN
;
A
#
# COMPACT_ATOMS: atom_id res chain seq x y z
N MET A 1 -28.46 -7.27 7.31
CA MET A 1 -28.07 -5.91 6.88
C MET A 1 -28.40 -5.82 5.41
N ASP A 2 -29.10 -4.77 5.00
CA ASP A 2 -29.40 -4.52 3.59
C ASP A 2 -28.11 -4.16 2.81
N ILE A 3 -28.07 -4.41 1.51
CA ILE A 3 -26.87 -4.20 0.68
C ILE A 3 -26.47 -2.72 0.65
N GLU A 4 -27.46 -1.82 0.64
CA GLU A 4 -27.22 -0.37 0.69
C GLU A 4 -26.61 0.04 2.04
N GLN A 5 -27.13 -0.50 3.14
CA GLN A 5 -26.60 -0.25 4.47
C GLN A 5 -25.17 -0.77 4.61
N ARG A 6 -24.88 -1.96 4.09
CA ARG A 6 -23.52 -2.54 4.09
C ARG A 6 -22.56 -1.70 3.27
N THR A 7 -22.99 -1.25 2.08
CA THR A 7 -22.19 -0.40 1.20
C THR A 7 -21.87 0.93 1.87
N ALA A 8 -22.85 1.57 2.50
CA ALA A 8 -22.66 2.81 3.26
C ALA A 8 -21.68 2.64 4.44
N ALA A 9 -21.80 1.55 5.18
CA ALA A 9 -20.91 1.23 6.29
C ALA A 9 -19.46 1.01 5.82
N LEU A 10 -19.26 0.18 4.78
CA LEU A 10 -17.93 -0.08 4.21
C LEU A 10 -17.30 1.18 3.61
N THR A 11 -18.10 2.03 2.97
CA THR A 11 -17.63 3.32 2.44
C THR A 11 -17.16 4.25 3.55
N THR A 12 -17.88 4.30 4.67
CA THR A 12 -17.49 5.10 5.83
C THR A 12 -16.18 4.60 6.44
N VAL A 13 -16.04 3.28 6.58
CA VAL A 13 -14.80 2.64 7.05
C VAL A 13 -13.64 2.93 6.10
N TYR A 14 -13.85 2.87 4.79
CA TYR A 14 -12.85 3.22 3.78
C TYR A 14 -12.32 4.64 4.00
N ILE A 15 -13.23 5.62 4.00
CA ILE A 15 -12.89 7.04 4.08
C ILE A 15 -12.16 7.34 5.39
N HIS A 16 -12.64 6.79 6.51
CA HIS A 16 -12.01 6.99 7.80
C HIS A 16 -10.59 6.43 7.82
N SER A 17 -10.41 5.19 7.36
CA SER A 17 -9.11 4.52 7.32
C SER A 17 -8.13 5.24 6.38
N TYR A 18 -8.61 5.69 5.21
CA TYR A 18 -7.83 6.46 4.25
C TYR A 18 -7.34 7.78 4.84
N ASN A 19 -8.23 8.57 5.44
CA ASN A 19 -7.88 9.86 6.02
C ASN A 19 -6.91 9.74 7.19
N LEU A 20 -7.03 8.67 7.99
CA LEU A 20 -6.07 8.38 9.05
C LEU A 20 -4.72 7.99 8.46
N ALA A 21 -4.68 7.03 7.54
CA ALA A 21 -3.46 6.57 6.90
C ALA A 21 -2.73 7.70 6.16
N LEU A 22 -3.46 8.58 5.47
CA LEU A 22 -2.88 9.71 4.75
C LEU A 22 -2.13 10.68 5.67
N LYS A 23 -2.60 10.89 6.90
CA LYS A 23 -1.91 11.74 7.89
C LYS A 23 -0.58 11.15 8.33
N GLU A 24 -0.53 9.83 8.49
CA GLU A 24 0.65 9.10 8.96
C GLU A 24 1.69 8.92 7.84
N VAL A 25 1.24 8.44 6.68
CA VAL A 25 2.16 8.02 5.60
C VAL A 25 2.43 9.13 4.59
N LYS A 26 1.61 10.19 4.56
CA LYS A 26 1.72 11.35 3.63
C LYS A 26 1.82 10.95 2.15
N ASN A 27 1.33 9.76 1.80
CA ASN A 27 1.32 9.21 0.46
C ASN A 27 -0.10 8.71 0.14
N PRO A 28 -0.79 9.31 -0.84
CA PRO A 28 -2.19 8.98 -1.12
C PRO A 28 -2.39 7.58 -1.67
N ASN A 29 -1.41 7.04 -2.40
CA ASN A 29 -1.51 5.69 -2.97
C ASN A 29 -1.35 4.64 -1.86
N LEU A 30 -0.36 4.82 -0.97
CA LEU A 30 -0.18 3.94 0.18
C LEU A 30 -1.37 4.02 1.16
N ALA A 31 -1.92 5.21 1.38
CA ALA A 31 -3.11 5.38 2.21
C ALA A 31 -4.33 4.61 1.66
N ALA A 32 -4.52 4.58 0.33
CA ALA A 32 -5.57 3.81 -0.31
C ALA A 32 -5.37 2.30 -0.14
N GLN A 33 -4.12 1.82 -0.25
CA GLN A 33 -3.80 0.41 -0.04
C GLN A 33 -4.08 -0.03 1.41
N ILE A 34 -3.70 0.80 2.39
CA ILE A 34 -3.99 0.55 3.82
C ILE A 34 -5.51 0.49 4.04
N ALA A 35 -6.27 1.47 3.55
CA ALA A 35 -7.73 1.52 3.71
C ALA A 35 -8.43 0.30 3.08
N THR A 36 -7.95 -0.16 1.93
CA THR A 36 -8.47 -1.35 1.25
C THR A 36 -8.18 -2.61 2.05
N ALA A 37 -6.97 -2.76 2.60
CA ALA A 37 -6.63 -3.89 3.45
C ALA A 37 -7.52 -3.95 4.71
N VAL A 38 -7.79 -2.80 5.34
CA VAL A 38 -8.71 -2.70 6.49
C VAL A 38 -10.11 -3.19 6.12
N ILE A 39 -10.63 -2.81 4.95
CA ILE A 39 -11.94 -3.30 4.48
C ILE A 39 -11.94 -4.81 4.26
N MET A 40 -10.91 -5.35 3.62
CA MET A 40 -10.82 -6.80 3.38
C MET A 40 -10.77 -7.61 4.68
N VAL A 41 -10.20 -7.07 5.75
CA VAL A 41 -10.22 -7.69 7.09
C VAL A 41 -11.60 -7.60 7.75
N ILE A 42 -12.28 -6.45 7.60
CA ILE A 42 -13.57 -6.19 8.26
C ILE A 42 -14.72 -6.88 7.53
N ASP A 43 -14.62 -7.06 6.21
CA ASP A 43 -15.68 -7.67 5.43
C ASP A 43 -15.71 -9.20 5.62
N LEU A 44 -16.32 -9.63 6.73
CA LEU A 44 -16.46 -11.03 7.16
C LEU A 44 -17.21 -11.93 6.17
N ASN A 45 -17.87 -11.36 5.16
CA ASN A 45 -18.57 -12.08 4.09
C ASN A 45 -17.75 -12.21 2.80
N ALA A 46 -16.55 -11.62 2.74
CA ALA A 46 -15.62 -11.89 1.65
C ALA A 46 -15.20 -13.38 1.73
N PRO A 47 -15.05 -14.07 0.59
CA PRO A 47 -14.51 -15.43 0.61
C PRO A 47 -13.20 -15.42 1.38
N LYS A 48 -13.04 -16.30 2.38
CA LYS A 48 -11.83 -16.39 3.20
C LYS A 48 -10.63 -16.45 2.28
N GLN A 49 -9.94 -15.33 2.15
CA GLN A 49 -8.71 -15.26 1.39
C GLN A 49 -7.68 -16.09 2.16
N SER A 50 -7.01 -17.01 1.48
CA SER A 50 -5.95 -17.86 2.08
C SER A 50 -4.74 -17.04 2.54
N VAL A 51 -4.64 -15.79 2.07
CA VAL A 51 -3.56 -14.85 2.37
C VAL A 51 -4.12 -13.71 3.21
N ASN A 52 -3.43 -13.35 4.29
CA ASN A 52 -3.81 -12.20 5.10
C ASN A 52 -3.59 -10.91 4.28
N PRO A 53 -4.62 -10.08 4.05
CA PRO A 53 -4.51 -8.88 3.22
C PRO A 53 -3.48 -7.86 3.75
N LEU A 54 -3.22 -7.84 5.06
CA LEU A 54 -2.15 -7.02 5.63
C LEU A 54 -0.76 -7.57 5.29
N GLU A 55 -0.56 -8.90 5.34
CA GLU A 55 0.70 -9.51 4.92
C GLU A 55 1.00 -9.24 3.44
N LEU A 56 -0.03 -9.30 2.58
CA LEU A 56 0.10 -8.96 1.17
C LEU A 56 0.54 -7.49 0.98
N LEU A 57 -0.05 -6.56 1.74
CA LEU A 57 0.35 -5.15 1.71
C LEU A 57 1.81 -4.97 2.15
N PHE A 58 2.23 -5.61 3.24
CA PHE A 58 3.62 -5.53 3.71
C PHE A 58 4.60 -6.10 2.69
N ALA A 59 4.26 -7.22 2.04
CA ALA A 59 5.08 -7.78 0.98
C ALA A 59 5.24 -6.82 -0.21
N GLN A 60 4.15 -6.17 -0.65
CA GLN A 60 4.22 -5.17 -1.73
C GLN A 60 5.10 -3.97 -1.36
N MET A 61 5.02 -3.49 -0.11
CA MET A 61 5.88 -2.41 0.36
C MET A 61 7.35 -2.81 0.41
N ALA A 62 7.66 -4.04 0.85
CA ALA A 62 9.02 -4.55 0.88
C ALA A 62 9.62 -4.63 -0.53
N THR A 63 8.88 -5.17 -1.50
CA THR A 63 9.31 -5.26 -2.90
C THR A 63 9.54 -3.87 -3.51
N ALA A 64 8.64 -2.92 -3.29
CA ALA A 64 8.79 -1.56 -3.80
C ALA A 64 10.02 -0.85 -3.22
N ALA A 65 10.32 -1.07 -1.94
CA ALA A 65 11.51 -0.53 -1.30
C ALA A 65 12.83 -1.15 -1.82
N GLN A 66 12.81 -2.42 -2.24
CA GLN A 66 13.97 -3.06 -2.88
C GLN A 66 14.23 -2.51 -4.28
N GLN A 67 13.18 -2.34 -5.10
CA GLN A 67 13.32 -1.79 -6.45
C GLN A 67 13.88 -0.36 -6.46
N GLN A 68 13.47 0.48 -5.49
CA GLN A 68 14.03 1.83 -5.36
C GLN A 68 15.52 1.84 -4.98
N ARG A 69 16.01 0.82 -4.29
CA ARG A 69 17.45 0.71 -3.96
C ARG A 69 18.27 0.28 -5.16
N GLU A 70 17.81 -0.71 -5.92
CA GLU A 70 18.49 -1.20 -7.12
C GLU A 70 18.62 -0.10 -8.19
N GLU A 71 17.55 0.68 -8.41
CA GLU A 71 17.56 1.81 -9.36
C GLU A 71 18.47 2.97 -8.91
N SER A 72 18.70 3.12 -7.60
CA SER A 72 19.61 4.11 -7.02
C SER A 72 21.08 3.68 -7.10
N GLU A 73 21.36 2.38 -7.07
CA GLU A 73 22.71 1.82 -7.18
C GLU A 73 23.20 1.81 -8.65
N GLU A 74 22.31 1.58 -9.62
CA GLU A 74 22.65 1.63 -11.05
C GLU A 74 23.04 3.05 -11.53
N ASN A 75 22.42 4.10 -10.98
CA ASN A 75 22.71 5.49 -11.37
C ASN A 75 23.99 6.07 -10.76
N ASN A 76 24.61 5.38 -9.79
CA ASN A 76 25.83 5.85 -9.12
C ASN A 76 27.12 5.26 -9.71
N HIS A 77 27.00 4.39 -10.73
CA HIS A 77 28.13 3.74 -11.40
C HIS A 77 28.57 4.40 -12.72
N ASP A 78 27.92 5.49 -13.15
CA ASP A 78 28.18 6.12 -14.47
C ASP A 78 28.88 7.50 -14.39
N ARG A 79 29.60 7.82 -13.30
CA ARG A 79 30.18 9.17 -13.15
C ARG A 79 31.61 9.25 -12.61
N THR A 80 32.45 8.24 -12.87
CA THR A 80 33.87 8.33 -12.45
C THR A 80 34.87 7.67 -13.40
N GLU A 81 34.73 7.77 -14.72
CA GLU A 81 35.85 7.45 -15.62
C GLU A 81 35.82 8.35 -16.88
N ASP A 82 36.15 9.63 -16.75
CA ASP A 82 36.66 10.44 -17.88
C ASP A 82 37.20 11.81 -17.41
N ALA A 83 38.03 11.79 -16.36
CA ALA A 83 38.82 12.94 -15.98
C ALA A 83 40.17 12.47 -15.43
N GLU A 84 41.01 11.88 -16.28
CA GLU A 84 42.47 12.01 -16.17
C GLU A 84 43.19 11.46 -17.41
N ASN A 85 43.94 12.38 -18.03
CA ASN A 85 45.07 12.22 -18.95
C ASN A 85 44.83 12.20 -20.47
#